data_AF-A0A6V8MFK1-F1
#
_entry.id   AF-A0A6V8MFK1-F1
#
_cell.length_a   1.000
_cell.length_b   1.000
_cell.length_c   1.000
_cell.angle_alpha   90.00
_cell.angle_beta   90.00
_cell.angle_gamma   90.00
#
_symmetry.space_group_name_H-M   'P 1'
#
loop_
_entity.id
_entity.type
_entity.pdbx_description
1 polymer ?
#
loop_
_entity_poly.entity_id
_entity_poly.type
_entity_poly.pdbx_seq_one_letter_code
_entity_poly.pdbx_strand_id
1 'polypeptide(L)'
;MHTCKVPPLPKLRLYRINTGSCNGCDVELAATEAITRFGLDRLGLSFTADPTQADLVLITGPLTVSSREKVLAEYAEVPDPKITVLIGVCPISGGAFRDSYAVVAPLDEFVPVDLNIPGCPPRPQAIVAGIAKAVQLWRGGEHPPVSPGPEEGSLTENLRGRMRYRAEACVGCRICQHVCAGGAIRFDEEEAGLGFTLWHNSCLFCGMCSHYCPTGALAPTREWDLAHRQAEKYRQVEKGVVPRIPCSACGVPMLPVVPELMKKGYRALSAETARLQTLCSECRQVRSLEGVKRCTT
;
A
#
# COMPACT_ATOMS: atom_id res chain seq x y z
N MET A 1 26.74 -14.09 40.54
CA MET A 1 25.88 -13.48 39.50
C MET A 1 26.74 -13.11 38.31
N HIS A 2 26.97 -14.05 37.39
CA HIS A 2 27.66 -13.76 36.13
C HIS A 2 26.65 -13.18 35.16
N THR A 3 26.74 -11.88 34.92
CA THR A 3 26.09 -11.27 33.77
C THR A 3 26.72 -11.87 32.53
N CYS A 4 25.98 -12.76 31.86
CA CYS A 4 26.35 -13.25 30.54
C CYS A 4 26.32 -12.03 29.61
N LYS A 5 27.48 -11.38 29.42
CA LYS A 5 27.64 -10.32 28.42
C LYS A 5 27.50 -11.01 27.07
N VAL A 6 26.30 -10.92 26.48
CA VAL A 6 26.10 -11.25 25.07
C VAL A 6 27.14 -10.42 24.30
N PRO A 7 28.06 -11.06 23.56
CA PRO A 7 29.06 -10.33 22.79
C PRO A 7 28.35 -9.37 21.81
N PRO A 8 28.89 -8.16 21.58
CA PRO A 8 28.29 -7.23 20.64
C PRO A 8 28.21 -7.91 19.28
N LEU A 9 27.00 -7.96 18.70
CA LEU A 9 26.77 -8.54 17.38
C LEU A 9 27.63 -7.80 16.35
N PRO A 10 28.16 -8.49 15.33
CA PRO A 10 28.92 -7.83 14.27
C PRO A 10 28.05 -6.76 13.61
N LYS A 11 28.66 -5.59 13.35
CA LYS A 11 27.98 -4.51 12.64
C LYS A 11 27.69 -4.97 11.22
N LEU A 12 26.44 -4.93 10.81
CA LEU A 12 26.04 -5.26 9.45
C LEU A 12 26.08 -3.99 8.59
N ARG A 13 26.47 -4.16 7.33
CA ARG A 13 26.67 -3.05 6.39
C ARG A 13 25.56 -3.03 5.35
N LEU A 14 24.98 -1.85 5.19
CA LEU A 14 23.91 -1.58 4.23
C LEU A 14 24.52 -0.96 2.98
N TYR A 15 24.20 -1.50 1.82
CA TYR A 15 24.56 -0.89 0.53
C TYR A 15 23.29 -0.55 -0.24
N ARG A 16 23.25 0.67 -0.79
CA ARG A 16 22.08 1.16 -1.51
C ARG A 16 22.35 1.21 -3.00
N ILE A 17 21.48 0.60 -3.78
CA ILE A 17 21.50 0.64 -5.24
C ILE A 17 20.33 1.48 -5.76
N ASN A 18 20.62 2.46 -6.62
CA ASN A 18 19.61 3.28 -7.29
C ASN A 18 19.35 2.78 -8.71
N THR A 19 18.11 2.40 -8.99
CA THR A 19 17.72 1.85 -10.31
C THR A 19 16.92 2.83 -11.17
N GLY A 20 17.10 4.15 -10.95
CA GLY A 20 16.33 5.21 -11.60
C GLY A 20 15.23 5.80 -10.71
N SER A 21 15.47 5.83 -9.41
CA SER A 21 14.63 6.42 -8.37
C SER A 21 14.39 7.91 -8.59
N CYS A 22 13.22 8.40 -8.14
CA CYS A 22 12.92 9.82 -8.01
C CYS A 22 13.57 10.48 -6.78
N ASN A 23 14.45 9.77 -6.09
CA ASN A 23 15.11 10.12 -4.83
C ASN A 23 14.20 10.19 -3.60
N GLY A 24 12.88 9.98 -3.74
CA GLY A 24 11.96 10.00 -2.59
C GLY A 24 12.30 8.96 -1.53
N CYS A 25 12.55 7.71 -1.92
CA CYS A 25 12.94 6.65 -0.96
C CYS A 25 14.35 6.89 -0.40
N ASP A 26 15.21 7.56 -1.16
CA ASP A 26 16.60 7.79 -0.81
C ASP A 26 16.74 8.92 0.22
N VAL A 27 15.89 9.94 0.14
CA VAL A 27 15.72 10.96 1.20
C VAL A 27 15.24 10.31 2.50
N GLU A 28 14.27 9.40 2.42
CA GLU A 28 13.78 8.70 3.62
C GLU A 28 14.85 7.75 4.19
N LEU A 29 15.67 7.10 3.36
CA LEU A 29 16.85 6.35 3.81
C LEU A 29 17.89 7.24 4.48
N ALA A 30 18.22 8.39 3.89
CA ALA A 30 19.14 9.36 4.50
C ALA A 30 18.60 9.86 5.86
N ALA A 31 17.29 10.00 6.00
CA ALA A 31 16.67 10.34 7.29
C ALA A 31 16.90 9.23 8.35
N THR A 32 16.93 7.95 7.96
CA THR A 32 17.26 6.83 8.87
C THR A 32 18.74 6.78 9.29
N GLU A 33 19.62 7.47 8.56
CA GLU A 33 21.04 7.59 8.89
C GLU A 33 21.31 8.86 9.72
N ALA A 34 20.81 10.01 9.26
CA ALA A 34 21.17 11.32 9.79
C ALA A 34 20.33 11.76 11.00
N ILE A 35 19.11 11.24 11.15
CA ILE A 35 18.19 11.68 12.21
C ILE A 35 18.20 10.64 13.34
N THR A 36 18.70 11.03 14.51
CA THR A 36 18.81 10.17 15.71
C THR A 36 17.50 9.44 16.05
N ARG A 37 16.34 10.07 15.81
CA ARG A 37 15.02 9.46 16.04
C ARG A 37 14.78 8.19 15.22
N PHE A 38 15.36 8.10 14.02
CA PHE A 38 15.21 6.98 13.08
C PHE A 38 16.54 6.23 12.86
N GLY A 39 17.53 6.47 13.71
CA GLY A 39 18.90 5.99 13.56
C GLY A 39 19.00 4.46 13.47
N LEU A 40 19.43 3.96 12.31
CA LEU A 40 19.75 2.54 12.09
C LEU A 40 21.01 2.10 12.85
N ASP A 41 21.85 3.04 13.28
CA ASP A 41 23.03 2.80 14.12
C ASP A 41 22.68 2.07 15.43
N ARG A 42 21.49 2.33 15.98
CA ARG A 42 20.92 1.64 17.15
C ARG A 42 20.69 0.14 16.92
N LEU A 43 20.53 -0.27 15.67
CA LEU A 43 20.43 -1.68 15.26
C LEU A 43 21.80 -2.31 14.96
N GLY A 44 22.89 -1.55 15.15
CA GLY A 44 24.25 -1.96 14.81
C GLY A 44 24.50 -1.92 13.30
N LEU A 45 23.83 -1.03 12.58
CA LEU A 45 23.91 -0.90 11.12
C LEU A 45 24.68 0.35 10.72
N SER A 46 25.36 0.28 9.58
CA SER A 46 26.01 1.43 8.94
C SER A 46 25.97 1.30 7.43
N PHE A 47 25.87 2.41 6.72
CA PHE A 47 25.99 2.41 5.26
C PHE A 47 27.45 2.21 4.83
N THR A 48 27.64 1.50 3.71
CA THR A 48 28.94 1.36 3.03
C THR A 48 28.83 1.94 1.63
N ALA A 49 29.92 2.54 1.14
CA ALA A 49 30.05 2.97 -0.25
C ALA A 49 30.67 1.87 -1.15
N ASP A 50 31.20 0.82 -0.53
CA ASP A 50 31.78 -0.33 -1.21
C ASP A 50 30.78 -1.51 -1.20
N PRO A 51 30.29 -1.97 -2.37
CA PRO A 51 29.35 -3.09 -2.47
C PRO A 51 29.95 -4.39 -1.95
N THR A 52 31.27 -4.58 -2.05
CA THR A 52 31.94 -5.84 -1.64
C THR A 52 31.92 -6.06 -0.13
N GLN A 53 31.56 -5.02 0.61
CA GLN A 53 31.50 -5.01 2.07
C GLN A 53 30.07 -5.17 2.59
N ALA A 54 29.05 -5.21 1.74
CA ALA A 54 27.66 -5.17 2.17
C ALA A 54 27.13 -6.54 2.65
N ASP A 55 26.26 -6.51 3.66
CA ASP A 55 25.50 -7.68 4.14
C ASP A 55 24.03 -7.60 3.68
N LEU A 56 23.49 -6.38 3.61
CA LEU A 56 22.14 -6.10 3.11
C LEU A 56 22.21 -5.13 1.93
N VAL A 57 21.48 -5.45 0.86
CA VAL A 57 21.34 -4.61 -0.33
C VAL A 57 19.96 -3.97 -0.33
N LEU A 58 19.91 -2.65 -0.28
CA LEU A 58 18.69 -1.86 -0.31
C LEU A 58 18.50 -1.27 -1.71
N ILE A 59 17.44 -1.67 -2.41
CA ILE A 59 17.25 -1.24 -3.80
C ILE A 59 16.04 -0.32 -3.93
N THR A 60 16.24 0.83 -4.56
CA THR A 60 15.20 1.83 -4.83
C THR A 60 15.04 2.08 -6.33
N GLY A 61 13.87 2.57 -6.73
CA GLY A 61 13.56 2.92 -8.13
C GLY A 61 12.96 1.78 -8.96
N PRO A 62 12.43 2.07 -10.16
CA PRO A 62 11.68 1.11 -10.97
C PRO A 62 12.53 0.24 -11.92
N LEU A 63 13.86 0.31 -11.89
CA LEU A 63 14.77 -0.24 -12.91
C LEU A 63 14.50 0.31 -14.33
N THR A 64 15.29 1.29 -14.74
CA THR A 64 15.22 1.81 -16.11
C THR A 64 15.97 0.91 -17.09
N VAL A 65 15.50 0.87 -18.35
CA VAL A 65 16.19 0.15 -19.44
C VAL A 65 17.66 0.54 -19.55
N SER A 66 17.95 1.84 -19.41
CA SER A 66 19.31 2.39 -19.53
C SER A 66 20.24 2.08 -18.35
N SER A 67 19.69 1.80 -17.16
CA SER A 67 20.48 1.49 -15.96
C SER A 67 20.62 0.00 -15.70
N ARG A 68 19.78 -0.84 -16.33
CA ARG A 68 19.69 -2.29 -16.08
C ARG A 68 21.04 -2.98 -16.01
N GLU A 69 21.86 -2.91 -17.05
CA GLU A 69 23.14 -3.64 -17.09
C GLU A 69 24.09 -3.22 -15.97
N LYS A 70 24.18 -1.91 -15.70
CA LYS A 70 25.05 -1.36 -14.65
C LYS A 70 24.59 -1.77 -13.26
N VAL A 71 23.28 -1.71 -13.01
CA VAL A 71 22.67 -2.14 -11.75
C VAL A 71 22.92 -3.63 -11.49
N LEU A 72 22.79 -4.48 -12.51
CA LEU A 72 23.02 -5.91 -12.36
C LEU A 72 24.50 -6.24 -12.13
N ALA A 73 25.41 -5.51 -12.78
CA ALA A 73 26.84 -5.64 -12.52
C ALA A 73 27.18 -5.22 -11.08
N GLU A 74 26.69 -4.07 -10.63
CA GLU A 74 26.87 -3.55 -9.26
C GLU A 74 26.29 -4.51 -8.21
N TYR A 75 25.09 -5.05 -8.43
CA TYR A 75 24.48 -6.04 -7.55
C TYR A 75 25.33 -7.33 -7.44
N ALA A 76 25.97 -7.76 -8.53
CA ALA A 76 26.80 -8.96 -8.56
C ALA A 76 28.13 -8.79 -7.82
N GLU A 77 28.60 -7.55 -7.59
CA GLU A 77 29.80 -7.29 -6.77
C GLU A 77 29.56 -7.54 -5.27
N VAL A 78 28.30 -7.56 -4.83
CA VAL A 78 27.96 -7.83 -3.43
C VAL A 78 28.14 -9.32 -3.13
N PRO A 79 28.97 -9.71 -2.14
CA PRO A 79 29.24 -11.11 -1.84
C PRO A 79 28.01 -11.84 -1.30
N ASP A 80 28.01 -13.17 -1.42
CA ASP A 80 27.06 -14.03 -0.70
C ASP A 80 27.64 -14.49 0.64
N PRO A 81 26.80 -14.70 1.68
CA PRO A 81 25.35 -14.45 1.69
C PRO A 81 25.01 -12.95 1.60
N LYS A 82 23.82 -12.58 1.10
CA LYS A 82 23.26 -11.22 1.19
C LYS A 82 21.74 -11.25 1.38
N ILE A 83 21.17 -10.21 1.97
CA ILE A 83 19.71 -10.00 2.02
C ILE A 83 19.33 -8.82 1.13
N THR A 84 18.44 -9.07 0.17
CA THR A 84 17.97 -8.08 -0.79
C THR A 84 16.62 -7.53 -0.38
N VAL A 85 16.57 -6.22 -0.17
CA VAL A 85 15.39 -5.48 0.29
C VAL A 85 14.97 -4.47 -0.75
N LEU A 86 13.73 -4.60 -1.24
CA LEU A 86 13.13 -3.60 -2.12
C LEU A 86 12.44 -2.52 -1.30
N ILE A 87 12.79 -1.26 -1.54
CA ILE A 87 12.25 -0.12 -0.81
C ILE A 87 11.42 0.76 -1.75
N GLY A 88 10.14 0.85 -1.42
CA GLY A 88 9.13 1.56 -2.19
C GLY A 88 8.44 0.69 -3.24
N VAL A 89 7.31 1.17 -3.77
CA VAL A 89 6.50 0.40 -4.72
C VAL A 89 7.09 0.31 -6.13
N CYS A 90 7.98 1.23 -6.50
CA CYS A 90 8.65 1.24 -7.80
C CYS A 90 9.46 -0.04 -8.07
N PRO A 91 10.40 -0.46 -7.20
CA PRO A 91 11.15 -1.71 -7.44
C PRO A 91 10.25 -2.95 -7.32
N ILE A 92 9.26 -2.93 -6.41
CA ILE A 92 8.40 -4.09 -6.13
C ILE A 92 7.48 -4.41 -7.32
N SER A 93 6.99 -3.39 -8.01
CA SER A 93 5.88 -3.55 -8.96
C SER A 93 5.91 -2.58 -10.14
N GLY A 94 6.95 -1.77 -10.32
CA GLY A 94 7.00 -0.68 -11.29
C GLY A 94 6.27 0.59 -10.86
N GLY A 95 5.43 0.52 -9.82
CA GLY A 95 4.67 1.66 -9.30
C GLY A 95 3.88 2.38 -10.41
N ALA A 96 3.97 3.71 -10.45
CA ALA A 96 3.34 4.54 -11.47
C ALA A 96 3.93 4.35 -12.89
N PHE A 97 5.04 3.61 -13.04
CA PHE A 97 5.80 3.50 -14.28
C PHE A 97 5.76 2.10 -14.91
N ARG A 98 4.95 1.16 -14.40
CA ARG A 98 4.93 -0.25 -14.84
C ARG A 98 4.77 -0.42 -16.35
N ASP A 99 4.00 0.45 -17.00
CA ASP A 99 3.71 0.36 -18.44
C ASP A 99 4.54 1.37 -19.28
N SER A 100 5.55 1.98 -18.67
CA SER A 100 6.44 2.92 -19.36
C SER A 100 7.46 2.17 -20.22
N TYR A 101 7.66 2.63 -21.46
CA TYR A 101 8.68 2.10 -22.38
C TYR A 101 10.10 2.15 -21.82
N ALA A 102 10.36 3.02 -20.84
CA ALA A 102 11.68 3.27 -20.27
C ALA A 102 12.00 2.41 -19.03
N VAL A 103 11.05 1.59 -18.57
CA VAL A 103 11.13 0.84 -17.32
C VAL A 103 11.03 -0.66 -17.59
N VAL A 104 11.81 -1.44 -16.86
CA VAL A 104 11.82 -2.91 -16.87
C VAL A 104 11.61 -3.41 -15.45
N ALA A 105 10.36 -3.36 -15.02
CA ALA A 105 9.90 -3.74 -13.68
C ALA A 105 8.94 -4.94 -13.78
N PRO A 106 8.76 -5.73 -12.71
CA PRO A 106 9.34 -5.56 -11.37
C PRO A 106 10.78 -6.10 -11.25
N LEU A 107 11.49 -5.64 -10.21
CA LEU A 107 12.92 -5.93 -10.06
C LEU A 107 13.24 -7.38 -9.69
N ASP A 108 12.28 -8.10 -9.11
CA ASP A 108 12.38 -9.53 -8.76
C ASP A 108 12.42 -10.46 -9.98
N GLU A 109 12.23 -9.94 -11.20
CA GLU A 109 12.50 -10.67 -12.43
C GLU A 109 14.01 -10.73 -12.78
N PHE A 110 14.83 -9.87 -12.15
CA PHE A 110 16.24 -9.71 -12.50
C PHE A 110 17.22 -10.06 -11.37
N VAL A 111 16.80 -9.92 -10.10
CA VAL A 111 17.62 -10.25 -8.92
C VAL A 111 16.79 -11.00 -7.87
N PRO A 112 17.40 -11.88 -7.05
CA PRO A 112 16.73 -12.47 -5.90
C PRO A 112 16.29 -11.39 -4.90
N VAL A 113 15.08 -11.52 -4.36
CA VAL A 113 14.51 -10.58 -3.38
C VAL A 113 14.04 -11.34 -2.15
N ASP A 114 14.38 -10.85 -0.96
CA ASP A 114 14.01 -11.47 0.30
C ASP A 114 12.84 -10.73 0.97
N LEU A 115 12.86 -9.40 0.93
CA LEU A 115 11.92 -8.55 1.66
C LEU A 115 11.48 -7.34 0.82
N ASN A 116 10.22 -6.97 0.97
CA ASN A 116 9.63 -5.79 0.37
C ASN A 116 9.19 -4.80 1.45
N ILE A 117 9.46 -3.51 1.27
CA ILE A 117 8.99 -2.40 2.10
C ILE A 117 8.14 -1.45 1.23
N PRO A 118 6.81 -1.64 1.16
CA PRO A 118 5.94 -0.84 0.30
C PRO A 118 5.79 0.60 0.78
N GLY A 119 5.70 1.53 -0.18
CA GLY A 119 5.42 2.94 0.05
C GLY A 119 5.84 3.82 -1.13
N CYS A 120 5.39 5.07 -1.17
CA CYS A 120 5.77 6.02 -2.23
C CYS A 120 5.93 7.47 -1.70
N PRO A 121 7.04 7.76 -0.99
CA PRO A 121 8.01 6.80 -0.45
C PRO A 121 7.49 6.13 0.84
N PRO A 122 8.05 4.97 1.25
CA PRO A 122 7.80 4.45 2.59
C PRO A 122 8.38 5.42 3.62
N ARG A 123 7.68 5.58 4.74
CA ARG A 123 8.14 6.47 5.83
C ARG A 123 9.40 5.90 6.50
N PRO A 124 10.23 6.74 7.15
CA PRO A 124 11.43 6.29 7.85
C PRO A 124 11.13 5.18 8.86
N GLN A 125 10.01 5.28 9.58
CA GLN A 125 9.59 4.26 10.54
C GLN A 125 9.35 2.90 9.88
N ALA A 126 8.69 2.89 8.71
CA ALA A 126 8.44 1.68 7.94
C ALA A 126 9.74 1.09 7.38
N ILE A 127 10.68 1.95 6.95
CA ILE A 127 12.01 1.54 6.51
C ILE A 127 12.77 0.88 7.66
N VAL A 128 12.86 1.52 8.82
CA VAL A 128 13.59 0.99 9.99
C VAL A 128 12.98 -0.34 10.45
N ALA A 129 11.64 -0.45 10.54
CA ALA A 129 10.97 -1.69 10.90
C ALA A 129 11.21 -2.81 9.87
N GLY A 130 11.15 -2.49 8.57
CA GLY A 130 11.46 -3.44 7.52
C GLY A 130 12.92 -3.90 7.54
N ILE A 131 13.88 -2.98 7.73
CA ILE A 131 15.29 -3.33 7.87
C ILE A 131 15.53 -4.19 9.13
N ALA A 132 14.84 -3.90 10.24
CA ALA A 132 14.91 -4.76 11.43
C ALA A 132 14.44 -6.20 11.14
N LYS A 133 13.38 -6.37 10.34
CA LYS A 133 12.95 -7.69 9.84
C LYS A 133 14.01 -8.33 8.94
N ALA A 134 14.65 -7.55 8.05
CA ALA A 134 15.74 -8.04 7.20
C ALA A 134 16.94 -8.54 8.02
N VAL A 135 17.31 -7.82 9.08
CA VAL A 135 18.38 -8.24 10.01
C VAL A 135 18.02 -9.53 10.75
N GLN A 136 16.75 -9.72 11.12
CA GLN A 136 16.29 -10.99 11.71
C GLN A 136 16.42 -12.15 10.72
N LEU A 137 16.09 -11.93 9.45
CA LEU A 137 16.26 -12.94 8.39
C LEU A 137 17.74 -13.31 8.22
N TRP A 138 18.62 -12.31 8.15
CA TRP A 138 20.07 -12.51 8.07
C TRP A 138 20.61 -13.35 9.23
N ARG A 139 20.12 -13.10 10.45
CA ARG A 139 20.56 -13.76 11.68
C ARG A 139 19.86 -15.11 11.95
N GLY A 140 19.06 -15.63 11.03
CA GLY A 140 18.40 -16.94 11.19
C GLY A 140 17.18 -16.96 12.12
N GLY A 141 16.56 -15.81 12.41
CA GLY A 141 15.25 -15.74 13.08
C GLY A 141 15.21 -15.83 14.62
N GLU A 142 16.35 -15.97 15.31
CA GLU A 142 16.38 -16.19 16.77
C GLU A 142 16.40 -14.92 17.64
N HIS A 143 16.35 -13.72 17.05
CA HIS A 143 16.41 -12.48 17.84
C HIS A 143 15.03 -11.89 18.11
N PRO A 144 14.78 -11.39 19.34
CA PRO A 144 13.52 -10.76 19.67
C PRO A 144 13.27 -9.62 18.68
N PRO A 145 12.01 -9.36 18.31
CA PRO A 145 11.68 -8.26 17.44
C PRO A 145 12.25 -7.00 18.07
N VAL A 146 13.30 -6.44 17.47
CA VAL A 146 13.67 -5.06 17.78
C VAL A 146 12.50 -4.28 17.22
N SER A 147 11.56 -3.89 18.07
CA SER A 147 10.43 -3.05 17.72
C SER A 147 10.97 -1.63 17.65
N PRO A 148 11.37 -1.12 16.47
CA PRO A 148 11.88 0.23 16.33
C PRO A 148 10.72 1.18 15.99
N GLY A 149 9.48 0.69 16.16
CA GLY A 149 8.28 1.42 15.82
C GLY A 149 8.21 2.70 16.65
N PRO A 150 7.55 3.74 16.12
CA PRO A 150 7.25 4.92 16.90
C PRO A 150 6.62 4.51 18.23
N GLU A 151 7.02 5.14 19.34
CA GLU A 151 6.31 5.01 20.62
C GLU A 151 4.81 5.23 20.37
N GLU A 152 3.98 4.39 20.99
CA GLU A 152 2.52 4.50 20.92
C GLU A 152 2.11 5.95 21.20
N GLY A 153 1.39 6.57 20.26
CA GLY A 153 0.96 7.98 20.35
C GLY A 153 1.77 8.98 19.51
N SER A 154 2.93 8.62 18.95
CA SER A 154 3.75 9.55 18.16
C SER A 154 3.37 9.65 16.66
N LEU A 155 2.30 8.98 16.24
CA LEU A 155 1.77 9.02 14.88
C LEU A 155 0.72 10.14 14.74
N THR A 156 0.84 10.94 13.68
CA THR A 156 -0.12 12.00 13.37
C THR A 156 -1.46 11.44 12.90
N GLU A 157 -2.56 12.16 13.14
CA GLU A 157 -3.90 11.79 12.63
C GLU A 157 -3.96 11.70 11.10
N ASN A 158 -3.15 12.50 10.40
CA ASN A 158 -3.08 12.53 8.93
C ASN A 158 -2.15 11.47 8.31
N LEU A 159 -1.74 10.46 9.09
CA LEU A 159 -0.91 9.38 8.58
C LEU A 159 -1.68 8.57 7.53
N ARG A 160 -1.09 8.43 6.34
CA ARG A 160 -1.60 7.57 5.27
C ARG A 160 -0.90 6.20 5.34
N GLY A 161 -1.49 5.28 6.09
CA GLY A 161 -1.06 3.87 6.17
C GLY A 161 -1.81 2.98 5.17
N ARG A 162 -1.97 1.69 5.51
CA ARG A 162 -2.71 0.71 4.71
C ARG A 162 -4.07 1.27 4.29
N MET A 163 -4.39 1.18 3.01
CA MET A 163 -5.75 1.50 2.54
C MET A 163 -6.69 0.37 2.95
N ARG A 164 -7.78 0.69 3.65
CA ARG A 164 -8.84 -0.25 4.04
C ARG A 164 -10.10 0.02 3.24
N TYR A 165 -10.75 -1.06 2.83
CA TYR A 165 -11.99 -1.04 2.07
C TYR A 165 -13.17 -1.53 2.94
N ARG A 166 -14.29 -0.82 2.83
CA ARG A 166 -15.56 -1.12 3.49
C ARG A 166 -16.61 -1.39 2.42
N ALA A 167 -16.79 -2.67 2.09
CA ALA A 167 -17.72 -3.09 1.04
C ALA A 167 -19.16 -2.66 1.34
N GLU A 168 -19.55 -2.64 2.61
CA GLU A 168 -20.88 -2.24 3.08
C GLU A 168 -21.19 -0.75 2.86
N ALA A 169 -20.17 0.08 2.73
CA ALA A 169 -20.29 1.50 2.42
C ALA A 169 -20.04 1.81 0.93
N CYS A 170 -19.75 0.81 0.10
CA CYS A 170 -19.43 1.02 -1.29
C CYS A 170 -20.68 0.98 -2.17
N VAL A 171 -20.81 1.97 -3.06
CA VAL A 171 -21.91 2.06 -4.05
C VAL A 171 -21.47 1.62 -5.45
N GLY A 172 -20.26 1.06 -5.58
CA GLY A 172 -19.73 0.54 -6.84
C GLY A 172 -19.57 1.56 -7.98
N CYS A 173 -19.45 2.85 -7.67
CA CYS A 173 -19.29 3.92 -8.67
C CYS A 173 -17.93 3.91 -9.41
N ARG A 174 -16.97 3.08 -8.95
CA ARG A 174 -15.62 2.91 -9.51
C ARG A 174 -14.77 4.18 -9.64
N ILE A 175 -15.16 5.30 -9.04
CA ILE A 175 -14.35 6.53 -9.07
C ILE A 175 -12.96 6.33 -8.49
N CYS A 176 -12.83 5.49 -7.45
CA CYS A 176 -11.55 5.16 -6.83
C CYS A 176 -10.61 4.40 -7.77
N GLN A 177 -11.13 3.54 -8.65
CA GLN A 177 -10.35 2.89 -9.71
C GLN A 177 -9.88 3.94 -10.72
N HIS A 178 -10.78 4.82 -11.16
CA HIS A 178 -10.48 5.85 -12.15
C HIS A 178 -9.38 6.83 -11.69
N VAL A 179 -9.41 7.27 -10.44
CA VAL A 179 -8.40 8.20 -9.89
C VAL A 179 -7.14 7.51 -9.34
N CYS A 180 -7.02 6.17 -9.47
CA CYS A 180 -5.90 5.43 -8.91
C CYS A 180 -4.63 5.62 -9.75
N ALA A 181 -3.80 6.59 -9.36
CA ALA A 181 -2.55 6.89 -10.07
C ALA A 181 -1.56 5.71 -10.17
N GLY A 182 -1.63 4.74 -9.25
CA GLY A 182 -0.78 3.54 -9.28
C GLY A 182 -1.39 2.33 -9.99
N GLY A 183 -2.61 2.45 -10.56
CA GLY A 183 -3.31 1.32 -11.17
C GLY A 183 -3.61 0.17 -10.19
N ALA A 184 -3.59 0.44 -8.88
CA ALA A 184 -3.63 -0.58 -7.83
C ALA A 184 -5.04 -1.13 -7.54
N ILE A 185 -6.08 -0.43 -8.01
CA ILE A 185 -7.48 -0.75 -7.73
C ILE A 185 -8.12 -1.36 -8.98
N ARG A 186 -8.88 -2.44 -8.79
CA ARG A 186 -9.66 -3.10 -9.84
C ARG A 186 -11.03 -3.46 -9.31
N PHE A 187 -12.03 -3.34 -10.18
CA PHE A 187 -13.36 -3.90 -9.96
C PHE A 187 -13.66 -4.93 -11.05
N ASP A 188 -14.21 -6.07 -10.65
CA ASP A 188 -14.58 -7.17 -11.53
C ASP A 188 -16.02 -7.60 -11.24
N GLU A 189 -16.68 -8.10 -12.28
CA GLU A 189 -18.00 -8.70 -12.13
C GLU A 189 -17.85 -10.15 -11.63
N GLU A 190 -18.45 -10.44 -10.49
CA GLU A 190 -18.44 -11.75 -9.85
C GLU A 190 -19.88 -12.26 -9.67
N GLU A 191 -20.04 -13.58 -9.50
CA GLU A 191 -21.36 -14.18 -9.24
C GLU A 191 -22.03 -13.59 -7.99
N ALA A 192 -21.22 -13.34 -6.94
CA ALA A 192 -21.67 -12.77 -5.67
C ALA A 192 -21.95 -11.25 -5.72
N GLY A 193 -21.56 -10.55 -6.80
CA GLY A 193 -21.75 -9.10 -6.93
C GLY A 193 -20.58 -8.40 -7.62
N LEU A 194 -20.32 -7.16 -7.21
CA LEU A 194 -19.21 -6.39 -7.73
C LEU A 194 -17.98 -6.60 -6.84
N GLY A 195 -17.00 -7.35 -7.35
CA GLY A 195 -15.72 -7.59 -6.70
C GLY A 195 -14.84 -6.35 -6.71
N PHE A 196 -14.11 -6.14 -5.61
CA PHE A 196 -13.11 -5.09 -5.43
C PHE A 196 -11.78 -5.71 -5.02
N THR A 197 -10.71 -5.23 -5.65
CA THR A 197 -9.34 -5.58 -5.27
C THR A 197 -8.47 -4.32 -5.22
N LEU A 198 -7.65 -4.18 -4.18
CA LEU A 198 -6.60 -3.16 -4.09
C LEU A 198 -5.27 -3.82 -3.71
N TRP A 199 -4.24 -3.65 -4.54
CA TRP A 199 -2.89 -4.20 -4.32
C TRP A 199 -1.97 -3.20 -3.63
N HIS A 200 -1.60 -3.42 -2.36
CA HIS A 200 -0.77 -2.46 -1.61
C HIS A 200 0.66 -2.34 -2.15
N ASN A 201 1.16 -3.38 -2.81
CA ASN A 201 2.45 -3.35 -3.50
C ASN A 201 2.47 -2.50 -4.79
N SER A 202 1.30 -2.06 -5.26
CA SER A 202 1.15 -1.14 -6.40
C SER A 202 0.56 0.22 -5.96
N CYS A 203 0.00 0.30 -4.75
CA CYS A 203 -0.62 1.51 -4.22
C CYS A 203 0.43 2.60 -3.98
N LEU A 204 0.20 3.82 -4.48
CA LEU A 204 1.09 4.95 -4.19
C LEU A 204 0.83 5.62 -2.84
N PHE A 205 -0.15 5.12 -2.06
CA PHE A 205 -0.55 5.68 -0.75
C PHE A 205 -0.90 7.19 -0.80
N CYS A 206 -1.28 7.70 -1.97
CA CYS A 206 -1.58 9.12 -2.17
C CYS A 206 -2.94 9.54 -1.56
N GLY A 207 -3.84 8.60 -1.31
CA GLY A 207 -5.16 8.87 -0.73
C GLY A 207 -6.19 9.45 -1.69
N MET A 208 -5.88 9.60 -2.98
CA MET A 208 -6.82 10.13 -3.99
C MET A 208 -8.11 9.30 -4.03
N CYS A 209 -8.00 7.96 -4.00
CA CYS A 209 -9.16 7.08 -3.97
C CYS A 209 -10.06 7.29 -2.73
N SER A 210 -9.49 7.70 -1.59
CA SER A 210 -10.25 8.05 -0.39
C SER A 210 -10.88 9.43 -0.51
N HIS A 211 -10.11 10.41 -1.00
CA HIS A 211 -10.56 11.79 -1.18
C HIS A 211 -11.78 11.87 -2.10
N TYR A 212 -11.76 11.17 -3.24
CA TYR A 212 -12.86 11.15 -4.20
C TYR A 212 -13.96 10.13 -3.87
N CYS A 213 -13.80 9.31 -2.82
CA CYS A 213 -14.83 8.35 -2.46
C CYS A 213 -16.07 9.07 -1.91
N PRO A 214 -17.23 9.01 -2.59
CA PRO A 214 -18.40 9.73 -2.14
C PRO A 214 -18.95 9.19 -0.82
N THR A 215 -18.64 7.95 -0.44
CA THR A 215 -19.19 7.32 0.77
C THR A 215 -18.17 7.10 1.87
N GLY A 216 -16.88 7.35 1.61
CA GLY A 216 -15.81 6.98 2.55
C GLY A 216 -15.59 5.47 2.66
N ALA A 217 -16.00 4.69 1.66
CA ALA A 217 -15.75 3.24 1.61
C ALA A 217 -14.26 2.88 1.53
N LEU A 218 -13.40 3.82 1.12
CA LEU A 218 -11.94 3.68 1.17
C LEU A 218 -11.35 4.74 2.06
N ALA A 219 -10.52 4.33 3.01
CA ALA A 219 -9.82 5.23 3.91
C ALA A 219 -8.41 4.71 4.23
N PRO A 220 -7.43 5.60 4.41
CA PRO A 220 -6.15 5.22 5.00
C PRO A 220 -6.35 4.81 6.46
N THR A 221 -5.66 3.76 6.89
CA THR A 221 -5.49 3.42 8.30
C THR A 221 -4.20 4.03 8.83
N ARG A 222 -3.92 3.78 10.13
CA ARG A 222 -2.63 4.11 10.76
C ARG A 222 -1.65 2.93 10.74
N GLU A 223 -1.97 1.85 10.03
CA GLU A 223 -1.08 0.70 9.84
C GLU A 223 0.01 1.07 8.83
N TRP A 224 1.22 1.33 9.32
CA TRP A 224 2.35 1.78 8.51
C TRP A 224 3.38 0.67 8.25
N ASP A 225 3.40 -0.39 9.06
CA ASP A 225 4.30 -1.53 8.88
C ASP A 225 3.70 -2.52 7.89
N LEU A 226 4.09 -2.37 6.62
CA LEU A 226 3.68 -3.23 5.51
C LEU A 226 4.83 -4.10 4.99
N ALA A 227 5.95 -4.14 5.71
CA ALA A 227 7.11 -4.92 5.29
C ALA A 227 6.81 -6.42 5.39
N HIS A 228 7.05 -7.15 4.32
CA HIS A 228 6.70 -8.57 4.17
C HIS A 228 7.73 -9.30 3.31
N ARG A 229 7.78 -10.64 3.43
CA ARG A 229 8.69 -11.46 2.65
C ARG A 229 8.30 -11.48 1.18
N GLN A 230 9.27 -11.69 0.29
CA GLN A 230 9.00 -11.82 -1.14
C GLN A 230 8.00 -12.93 -1.46
N ALA A 231 8.06 -14.06 -0.74
CA ALA A 231 7.08 -15.15 -0.88
C ALA A 231 5.61 -14.73 -0.59
N GLU A 232 5.41 -13.60 0.09
CA GLU A 232 4.10 -13.06 0.47
C GLU A 232 3.70 -11.86 -0.40
N LYS A 233 4.46 -11.54 -1.46
CA LYS A 233 4.25 -10.36 -2.33
C LYS A 233 2.81 -10.24 -2.84
N TYR A 234 2.16 -11.36 -3.16
CA TYR A 234 0.77 -11.37 -3.66
C TYR A 234 -0.30 -11.48 -2.57
N ARG A 235 0.08 -11.49 -1.29
CA ARG A 235 -0.86 -11.47 -0.15
C ARG A 235 -1.17 -10.06 0.33
N GLN A 236 -0.41 -9.05 -0.09
CA GLN A 236 -0.64 -7.64 0.25
C GLN A 236 -1.78 -7.06 -0.60
N VAL A 237 -3.00 -7.54 -0.33
CA VAL A 237 -4.20 -7.23 -1.09
C VAL A 237 -5.38 -6.98 -0.16
N GLU A 238 -6.10 -5.89 -0.41
CA GLU A 238 -7.42 -5.65 0.16
C GLU A 238 -8.48 -6.17 -0.81
N LYS A 239 -9.47 -6.91 -0.30
CA LYS A 239 -10.58 -7.44 -1.10
C LYS A 239 -11.92 -7.15 -0.46
N GLY A 240 -12.96 -7.09 -1.27
CA GLY A 240 -14.35 -7.10 -0.80
C GLY A 240 -15.32 -7.24 -1.96
N VAL A 241 -16.55 -7.61 -1.66
CA VAL A 241 -17.61 -7.79 -2.67
C VAL A 241 -18.80 -6.93 -2.27
N VAL A 242 -19.28 -6.11 -3.20
CA VAL A 242 -20.54 -5.39 -3.03
C VAL A 242 -21.66 -6.26 -3.59
N PRO A 243 -22.53 -6.84 -2.74
CA PRO A 243 -23.57 -7.74 -3.21
C PRO A 243 -24.59 -6.98 -4.05
N ARG A 244 -25.13 -7.65 -5.07
CA ARG A 244 -26.32 -7.16 -5.76
C ARG A 244 -27.55 -7.47 -4.92
N ILE A 245 -28.43 -6.49 -4.77
CA ILE A 245 -29.72 -6.65 -4.10
C ILE A 245 -30.85 -6.52 -5.13
N PRO A 246 -31.96 -7.26 -4.99
CA PRO A 246 -33.09 -7.12 -5.88
C PRO A 246 -33.81 -5.79 -5.63
N CYS A 247 -34.23 -5.12 -6.70
CA CYS A 247 -35.13 -3.97 -6.61
C CYS A 247 -36.47 -4.37 -5.98
N SER A 248 -36.94 -3.64 -4.97
CA SER A 248 -38.19 -3.92 -4.27
C SER A 248 -39.45 -3.68 -5.12
N ALA A 249 -39.32 -3.11 -6.32
CA ALA A 249 -40.43 -2.87 -7.24
C ALA A 249 -40.42 -3.83 -8.45
N CYS A 250 -39.29 -3.96 -9.15
CA CYS A 250 -39.20 -4.78 -10.38
C CYS A 250 -38.34 -6.05 -10.24
N GLY A 251 -37.69 -6.28 -9.09
CA GLY A 251 -36.85 -7.45 -8.85
C GLY A 251 -35.48 -7.44 -9.54
N VAL A 252 -35.20 -6.48 -10.44
CA VAL A 252 -33.91 -6.38 -11.14
C VAL A 252 -32.74 -6.30 -10.13
N PRO A 253 -31.67 -7.11 -10.31
CA PRO A 253 -30.46 -7.00 -9.50
C PRO A 253 -29.80 -5.64 -9.69
N MET A 254 -29.48 -4.97 -8.60
CA MET A 254 -28.84 -3.65 -8.59
C MET A 254 -27.78 -3.55 -7.50
N LEU A 255 -26.89 -2.57 -7.62
CA LEU A 255 -26.01 -2.20 -6.52
C LEU A 255 -26.80 -1.42 -5.46
N PRO A 256 -26.55 -1.68 -4.17
CA PRO A 256 -27.25 -1.00 -3.09
C PRO A 256 -26.88 0.47 -3.06
N VAL A 257 -27.85 1.31 -2.68
CA VAL A 257 -27.55 2.67 -2.26
C VAL A 257 -27.38 2.67 -0.75
N VAL A 258 -26.19 3.02 -0.29
CA VAL A 258 -25.80 2.94 1.12
C VAL A 258 -26.22 4.21 1.87
N PRO A 259 -26.46 4.13 3.20
CA PRO A 259 -26.83 5.27 4.02
C PRO A 259 -25.83 6.44 3.94
N GLU A 260 -24.54 6.15 3.81
CA GLU A 260 -23.46 7.14 3.70
C GLU A 260 -23.64 8.06 2.49
N LEU A 261 -24.10 7.51 1.36
CA LEU A 261 -24.40 8.32 0.17
C LEU A 261 -25.65 9.18 0.40
N MET A 262 -26.68 8.60 1.02
CA MET A 262 -27.95 9.28 1.27
C MET A 262 -27.78 10.48 2.20
N LYS A 263 -26.94 10.34 3.24
CA LYS A 263 -26.60 11.43 4.17
C LYS A 263 -25.92 12.63 3.49
N LYS A 264 -25.30 12.44 2.32
CA LYS A 264 -24.74 13.55 1.52
C LYS A 264 -25.79 14.23 0.63
N GLY A 265 -26.76 13.47 0.13
CA GLY A 265 -27.81 13.99 -0.76
C GLY A 265 -29.00 14.61 -0.04
N TYR A 266 -29.29 14.20 1.20
CA TYR A 266 -30.48 14.59 1.95
C TYR A 266 -30.13 15.12 3.34
N ARG A 267 -30.75 16.25 3.72
CA ARG A 267 -30.56 16.87 5.06
C ARG A 267 -31.07 16.01 6.21
N ALA A 268 -32.15 15.25 5.98
CA ALA A 268 -32.72 14.31 6.95
C ALA A 268 -33.20 13.04 6.24
N LEU A 269 -32.97 11.88 6.85
CA LEU A 269 -33.45 10.60 6.33
C LEU A 269 -34.88 10.37 6.83
N SER A 270 -35.86 10.44 5.93
CA SER A 270 -37.24 10.03 6.21
C SER A 270 -37.46 8.56 5.82
N ALA A 271 -38.59 7.99 6.24
CA ALA A 271 -39.02 6.66 5.78
C ALA A 271 -39.16 6.58 4.24
N GLU A 272 -39.50 7.70 3.59
CA GLU A 272 -39.59 7.80 2.14
C GLU A 272 -38.21 7.77 1.48
N THR A 273 -37.26 8.53 2.02
CA THR A 273 -35.86 8.54 1.57
C THR A 273 -35.19 7.18 1.76
N ALA A 274 -35.50 6.47 2.85
CA ALA A 274 -35.01 5.11 3.08
C ALA A 274 -35.48 4.11 2.01
N ARG A 275 -36.73 4.24 1.53
CA ARG A 275 -37.27 3.39 0.45
C ARG A 275 -36.56 3.59 -0.89
N LEU A 276 -35.90 4.74 -1.12
CA LEU A 276 -35.12 4.94 -2.34
C LEU A 276 -33.90 4.00 -2.41
N GLN A 277 -33.42 3.50 -1.26
CA GLN A 277 -32.28 2.58 -1.20
C GLN A 277 -32.60 1.21 -1.78
N THR A 278 -33.88 0.83 -1.79
CA THR A 278 -34.35 -0.48 -2.25
C THR A 278 -34.87 -0.47 -3.69
N LEU A 279 -34.82 0.67 -4.38
CA LEU A 279 -35.30 0.83 -5.76
C LEU A 279 -34.14 1.02 -6.75
N CYS A 280 -34.25 0.41 -7.94
CA CYS A 280 -33.29 0.65 -9.03
C CYS A 280 -33.42 2.07 -9.59
N SER A 281 -32.46 2.50 -10.41
CA SER A 281 -32.46 3.83 -11.03
C SER A 281 -33.76 4.14 -11.77
N GLU A 282 -34.27 3.19 -12.56
CA GLU A 282 -35.50 3.36 -13.35
C GLU A 282 -36.74 3.48 -12.45
N CYS A 283 -36.92 2.55 -11.50
CA CYS A 283 -38.05 2.61 -10.56
C CYS A 283 -38.00 3.87 -9.67
N ARG A 284 -36.80 4.37 -9.33
CA ARG A 284 -36.66 5.66 -8.64
C ARG A 284 -37.16 6.81 -9.49
N GLN A 285 -36.79 6.86 -10.78
CA GLN A 285 -37.23 7.92 -11.69
C GLN A 285 -38.75 7.93 -11.87
N VAL A 286 -39.37 6.75 -12.09
CA VAL A 286 -40.83 6.62 -12.22
C VAL A 286 -41.52 7.19 -10.98
N ARG A 287 -41.05 6.83 -9.78
CA ARG A 287 -41.65 7.29 -8.53
C ARG A 287 -41.48 8.79 -8.30
N SER A 288 -40.34 9.35 -8.67
CA SER A 288 -40.13 10.80 -8.63
C SER A 288 -41.12 11.53 -9.54
N LEU A 289 -41.40 11.00 -10.74
CA LEU A 289 -42.38 11.58 -11.67
C LEU A 289 -43.83 11.48 -11.14
N GLU A 290 -44.18 10.39 -10.47
CA GLU A 290 -45.50 10.23 -9.81
C GLU A 290 -45.69 11.24 -8.66
N GLY A 291 -44.62 11.58 -7.94
CA GLY A 291 -44.64 12.59 -6.88
C GLY A 291 -44.85 14.02 -7.40
N VAL A 292 -44.28 14.36 -8.56
CA VAL A 292 -44.43 15.69 -9.20
C VAL A 292 -45.89 16.00 -9.56
N LYS A 293 -46.70 14.98 -9.87
CA LYS A 293 -48.13 15.15 -10.14
C LYS A 293 -48.95 15.61 -8.92
N ARG A 294 -48.42 15.52 -7.68
CA ARG A 294 -49.13 15.95 -6.46
C ARG A 294 -48.83 17.37 -5.98
N CYS A 295 -47.87 18.07 -6.59
CA CYS A 295 -47.52 19.46 -6.25
C CYS A 295 -48.19 20.52 -7.13
N THR A 296 -49.19 20.16 -7.94
CA THR A 296 -49.89 21.06 -8.88
C THR A 296 -51.38 21.22 -8.60
N THR A 297 -51.82 21.00 -7.37
CA THR A 297 -53.18 21.33 -6.89
C THR A 297 -53.10 22.12 -5.61
#